data_AF-A0A7I8MMN5-F1
#
_entry.id   AF-A0A7I8MMN5-F1
#
_cell.length_a   1.000
_cell.length_b   1.000
_cell.length_c   1.000
_cell.angle_alpha   90.00
_cell.angle_beta   90.00
_cell.angle_gamma   90.00
#
_symmetry.space_group_name_H-M   'P 1'
#
loop_
_entity.id
_entity.type
_entity.pdbx_description
1 polymer ?
#
loop_
_entity_poly.entity_id
_entity_poly.type
_entity_poly.pdbx_seq_one_letter_code
_entity_poly.pdbx_strand_id
1 'polypeptide(L)'
;MLTLVLGQLVWALASQWASVTRGDSGITDIFAPVIFGISTETSKGAFYLFELFFFCGVVYFLWALKRSPFGLMLRGVRDSESRMAMLGYPVALVRYLAFIFAAFVASVGGVFFAYFTGLINPHSVSLTTNVETLLSGILGGIQTLFGAILGTAILKILDVVLSGITQRYLLIMGVLFLIVVMFAPRGAAGALMRLWDSIFSRASGSRIPSGERRR
;
A
#
# COMPACT_ATOMS: atom_id res chain seq x y z
N MET A 1 -4.91 -18.84 -1.31
CA MET A 1 -4.93 -19.64 -2.56
C MET A 1 -5.94 -19.11 -3.56
N LEU A 2 -7.22 -18.95 -3.20
CA LEU A 2 -8.26 -18.41 -4.10
C LEU A 2 -7.91 -17.02 -4.69
N THR A 3 -7.40 -16.08 -3.88
CA THR A 3 -7.04 -14.73 -4.33
C THR A 3 -5.89 -14.69 -5.34
N LEU A 4 -4.92 -15.60 -5.20
CA LEU A 4 -3.81 -15.73 -6.14
C LEU A 4 -4.32 -16.28 -7.48
N VAL A 5 -5.18 -17.31 -7.44
CA VAL A 5 -5.82 -17.85 -8.64
C VAL A 5 -6.65 -16.79 -9.35
N LEU A 6 -7.43 -16.00 -8.61
CA LEU A 6 -8.18 -14.88 -9.16
C LEU A 6 -7.27 -13.86 -9.85
N GLY A 7 -6.14 -13.50 -9.24
CA GLY A 7 -5.15 -12.61 -9.85
C GLY A 7 -4.55 -13.19 -11.14
N GLN A 8 -4.23 -14.48 -11.16
CA GLN A 8 -3.73 -15.16 -12.36
C GLN A 8 -4.78 -15.28 -13.47
N LEU A 9 -6.06 -15.47 -13.11
CA LEU A 9 -7.15 -15.45 -14.08
C LEU A 9 -7.31 -14.07 -14.71
N VAL A 10 -7.20 -12.99 -13.92
CA VAL A 10 -7.22 -11.61 -14.46
C VAL A 10 -6.05 -11.39 -15.42
N TRP A 11 -4.85 -11.85 -15.06
CA TRP A 11 -3.69 -11.79 -15.94
C TRP A 11 -3.91 -12.57 -17.25
N ALA A 12 -4.36 -13.83 -17.16
CA ALA A 12 -4.62 -14.67 -18.33
C ALA A 12 -5.70 -14.07 -19.24
N LEU A 13 -6.77 -13.54 -18.64
CA LEU A 13 -7.84 -12.85 -19.36
C LEU A 13 -7.32 -11.57 -20.03
N ALA A 14 -6.47 -10.79 -19.35
CA ALA A 14 -5.87 -9.60 -19.94
C ALA A 14 -4.93 -9.93 -21.11
N SER A 15 -4.18 -11.04 -21.05
CA SER A 15 -3.34 -11.49 -22.15
C SER A 15 -4.14 -12.08 -23.32
N GLN A 16 -5.22 -12.81 -23.05
CA GLN A 16 -5.98 -13.52 -24.08
C GLN A 16 -7.05 -12.65 -24.75
N TRP A 17 -7.54 -11.60 -24.08
CA TRP A 17 -8.63 -10.76 -24.58
C TRP A 17 -8.15 -9.64 -25.51
N ALA A 18 -7.52 -10.05 -26.62
CA ALA A 18 -6.88 -9.15 -27.59
C ALA A 18 -7.80 -8.05 -28.15
N SER A 19 -9.12 -8.26 -28.18
CA SER A 19 -10.07 -7.25 -28.68
C SER A 19 -10.18 -6.01 -27.79
N VAL A 20 -9.94 -6.14 -26.47
CA VAL A 20 -10.10 -5.03 -25.50
C VAL A 20 -8.76 -4.53 -24.98
N THR A 21 -7.89 -5.45 -24.54
CA THR A 21 -6.59 -5.12 -23.95
C THR A 21 -5.46 -5.01 -24.97
N ARG A 22 -5.73 -5.37 -26.23
CA ARG A 22 -4.71 -5.59 -27.29
C ARG A 22 -3.69 -6.68 -26.93
N GLY A 23 -4.01 -7.54 -25.96
CA GLY A 23 -3.19 -8.66 -25.53
C GLY A 23 -1.81 -8.19 -25.04
N ASP A 24 -0.75 -8.89 -25.46
CA ASP A 24 0.62 -8.59 -25.04
C ASP A 24 1.15 -7.24 -25.55
N SER A 25 0.56 -6.69 -26.61
CA SER A 25 0.92 -5.34 -27.10
C SER A 25 0.46 -4.23 -26.14
N GLY A 26 -0.55 -4.50 -25.30
CA GLY A 26 -1.06 -3.54 -24.34
C GLY A 26 -1.79 -2.34 -24.95
N ILE A 27 -2.29 -1.48 -24.08
CA ILE A 27 -2.92 -0.21 -24.47
C ILE A 27 -1.86 0.88 -24.35
N THR A 28 -1.50 1.47 -25.48
CA THR A 28 -0.62 2.64 -25.61
C THR A 28 -1.44 3.93 -25.72
N ASP A 29 -0.79 5.08 -25.60
CA ASP A 29 -1.40 6.42 -25.71
C ASP A 29 -2.41 6.72 -24.59
N ILE A 30 -2.10 6.27 -23.37
CA ILE A 30 -2.88 6.60 -22.18
C ILE A 30 -2.44 7.97 -21.69
N PHE A 31 -3.12 9.01 -22.17
CA PHE A 31 -2.85 10.39 -21.77
C PHE A 31 -3.51 10.73 -20.45
N ALA A 32 -2.80 11.47 -19.60
CA ALA A 32 -3.40 12.08 -18.41
C ALA A 32 -4.53 13.03 -18.84
N PRO A 33 -5.68 13.04 -18.14
CA PRO A 33 -6.80 13.89 -18.51
C PRO A 33 -6.36 15.37 -18.51
N VAL A 34 -6.82 16.11 -19.52
CA VAL A 34 -6.64 17.57 -19.63
C VAL A 34 -7.59 18.21 -18.63
N ILE A 35 -7.06 18.97 -17.68
CA ILE A 35 -7.87 19.62 -16.63
C ILE A 35 -7.74 21.14 -16.77
N PHE A 36 -8.87 21.84 -16.80
CA PHE A 36 -8.94 23.30 -16.94
C PHE A 36 -8.24 23.89 -18.18
N GLY A 37 -8.19 23.16 -19.30
CA GLY A 37 -7.59 23.66 -20.55
C GLY A 37 -6.06 23.74 -20.53
N ILE A 38 -5.42 23.24 -19.47
CA ILE A 38 -3.97 23.06 -19.40
C ILE A 38 -3.71 21.60 -19.69
N SER A 39 -3.06 21.32 -20.82
CA SER A 39 -2.56 19.99 -21.12
C SER A 39 -1.54 19.61 -20.05
N THR A 40 -1.88 18.60 -19.26
CA THR A 40 -1.04 17.97 -18.25
C THR A 40 0.28 17.43 -18.86
N GLU A 41 0.31 17.30 -20.19
CA GLU A 41 1.47 17.07 -21.07
C GLU A 41 2.49 18.22 -21.09
N THR A 42 2.03 19.48 -21.11
CA THR A 42 2.88 20.66 -21.37
C THR A 42 3.62 21.12 -20.11
N SER A 43 3.12 20.77 -18.93
CA SER A 43 3.78 21.05 -17.66
C SER A 43 3.78 19.80 -16.77
N LYS A 44 4.91 19.09 -16.74
CA LYS A 44 5.14 17.95 -15.83
C LYS A 44 4.82 18.31 -14.37
N GLY A 45 5.02 19.58 -13.99
CA GLY A 45 4.67 20.08 -12.65
C GLY A 45 3.17 20.03 -12.34
N ALA A 46 2.30 20.27 -13.31
CA ALA A 46 0.85 20.20 -13.12
C ALA A 46 0.38 18.76 -12.87
N PHE A 47 0.97 17.78 -13.57
CA PHE A 47 0.71 16.36 -13.32
C PHE A 47 1.08 15.95 -11.89
N TYR A 48 2.29 16.29 -11.44
CA TYR A 48 2.74 15.93 -10.09
C TYR A 48 1.92 16.60 -8.99
N LEU A 49 1.50 17.85 -9.18
CA LEU A 49 0.62 18.53 -8.21
C LEU A 49 -0.77 17.88 -8.17
N PHE A 50 -1.30 17.44 -9.31
CA PHE A 50 -2.57 16.74 -9.39
C PHE A 50 -2.51 15.36 -8.72
N GLU A 51 -1.46 14.59 -9.01
CA GLU A 51 -1.20 13.30 -8.35
C GLU A 51 -1.05 13.49 -6.83
N LEU A 52 -0.29 14.52 -6.41
CA LEU A 52 -0.12 14.85 -4.99
C LEU A 52 -1.45 15.23 -4.32
N PHE A 53 -2.31 15.98 -5.00
CA PHE A 53 -3.63 16.33 -4.49
C PHE A 53 -4.50 15.08 -4.27
N PHE A 54 -4.55 14.18 -5.26
CA PHE A 54 -5.28 12.91 -5.13
C PHE A 54 -4.68 12.00 -4.06
N PHE A 55 -3.35 11.92 -3.99
CA PHE A 55 -2.65 11.18 -2.96
C PHE A 55 -3.02 11.69 -1.55
N CYS A 56 -2.96 13.00 -1.33
CA CYS A 56 -3.40 13.63 -0.09
C CYS A 56 -4.88 13.33 0.21
N GLY A 57 -5.74 13.35 -0.81
CA GLY A 57 -7.15 12.97 -0.72
C GLY A 57 -7.35 11.52 -0.27
N VAL A 58 -6.59 10.57 -0.84
CA VAL A 58 -6.62 9.15 -0.45
C VAL A 58 -6.10 8.96 0.98
N VAL A 59 -5.00 9.62 1.36
CA VAL A 59 -4.46 9.54 2.73
C VAL A 59 -5.48 10.09 3.73
N TYR A 60 -6.11 11.24 3.42
CA TYR A 60 -7.17 11.82 4.23
C TYR A 60 -8.39 10.89 4.34
N PHE A 61 -8.83 10.30 3.22
CA PHE A 61 -9.92 9.34 3.18
C PHE A 61 -9.64 8.12 4.07
N LEU A 62 -8.46 7.52 3.95
CA LEU A 62 -8.04 6.39 4.78
C LEU A 62 -7.93 6.76 6.27
N TRP A 63 -7.47 7.97 6.56
CA TRP A 63 -7.41 8.48 7.93
C TRP A 63 -8.80 8.70 8.53
N ALA A 64 -9.72 9.27 7.76
CA ALA A 64 -11.12 9.44 8.16
C ALA A 64 -11.81 8.08 8.35
N LEU A 65 -11.61 7.14 7.42
CA LEU A 65 -12.13 5.77 7.50
C LEU A 65 -11.63 5.06 8.77
N LYS A 66 -10.35 5.24 9.13
CA LYS A 66 -9.75 4.67 10.34
C LYS A 66 -10.37 5.21 11.64
N ARG A 67 -10.88 6.45 11.65
CA ARG A 67 -11.54 7.09 12.80
C ARG A 67 -13.07 6.90 12.81
N SER A 68 -13.65 6.53 11.68
CA SER A 68 -15.08 6.27 11.54
C SER A 68 -15.53 5.03 12.34
N PRO A 69 -16.84 4.87 12.63
CA PRO A 69 -17.38 3.66 13.25
C PRO A 69 -17.05 2.38 12.46
N PHE A 70 -16.97 2.47 11.13
CA PHE A 70 -16.55 1.35 10.28
C PHE A 70 -15.11 0.90 10.58
N GLY A 71 -14.21 1.87 10.82
CA GLY A 71 -12.84 1.60 11.25
C GLY A 71 -12.74 0.90 12.61
N LEU A 72 -13.68 1.18 13.52
CA LEU A 72 -13.77 0.47 14.81
C LEU A 72 -14.27 -0.97 14.61
N MET A 73 -15.28 -1.17 13.77
CA MET A 73 -15.80 -2.50 13.43
C MET A 73 -14.71 -3.38 12.79
N LEU A 74 -13.90 -2.82 11.88
CA LEU A 74 -12.74 -3.48 11.28
C LEU A 74 -11.71 -3.96 12.31
N ARG A 75 -11.40 -3.12 13.31
CA ARG A 75 -10.47 -3.50 14.39
C ARG A 75 -11.08 -4.58 15.28
N GLY A 76 -12.37 -4.45 15.61
CA GLY A 76 -13.08 -5.48 16.38
C GLY A 76 -13.08 -6.84 15.69
N VAL A 77 -13.35 -6.87 14.37
CA VAL A 77 -13.31 -8.11 13.56
C VAL A 77 -11.90 -8.69 13.48
N ARG A 78 -10.86 -7.83 13.44
CA ARG A 78 -9.46 -8.25 13.47
C ARG A 78 -9.07 -8.88 14.80
N ASP A 79 -9.56 -8.37 15.93
CA ASP A 79 -9.20 -8.85 17.26
C ASP A 79 -9.92 -10.16 17.60
N SER A 80 -11.22 -10.24 17.36
CA SER A 80 -12.00 -11.46 17.56
C SER A 80 -13.28 -11.45 16.73
N GLU A 81 -13.28 -12.23 15.65
CA GLU A 81 -14.46 -12.46 14.82
C GLU A 81 -15.62 -13.05 15.63
N SER A 82 -15.36 -14.04 16.48
CA SER A 82 -16.39 -14.68 17.31
C SER A 82 -17.06 -13.69 18.27
N ARG A 83 -16.28 -12.79 18.89
CA ARG A 83 -16.82 -11.73 19.75
C ARG A 83 -17.70 -10.74 18.98
N MET A 84 -17.28 -10.33 17.79
CA MET A 84 -18.07 -9.41 16.97
C MET A 84 -19.37 -10.04 16.49
N ALA A 85 -19.34 -11.34 16.13
CA ALA A 85 -20.53 -12.08 15.75
C ALA A 85 -21.53 -12.21 16.92
N MET A 86 -21.06 -12.45 18.14
CA MET A 86 -21.92 -12.49 19.34
C MET A 86 -22.57 -11.15 19.68
N LEU A 87 -21.90 -10.03 19.35
CA LEU A 87 -22.45 -8.68 19.49
C LEU A 87 -23.47 -8.32 18.39
N GLY A 88 -23.76 -9.23 17.46
CA GLY A 88 -24.74 -9.03 16.38
C GLY A 88 -24.18 -8.33 15.14
N TYR A 89 -22.86 -8.12 15.04
CA TYR A 89 -22.27 -7.50 13.85
C TYR A 89 -22.12 -8.51 12.70
N PRO A 90 -22.50 -8.14 11.46
CA PRO A 90 -22.36 -9.01 10.30
C PRO A 90 -20.89 -9.05 9.82
N VAL A 91 -20.08 -9.93 10.40
CA VAL A 91 -18.62 -10.04 10.14
C VAL A 91 -18.32 -10.23 8.64
N ALA A 92 -19.09 -11.08 7.95
CA ALA A 92 -18.92 -11.33 6.52
C ALA A 92 -19.09 -10.07 5.67
N LEU A 93 -20.11 -9.25 5.99
CA LEU A 93 -20.37 -7.99 5.28
C LEU A 93 -19.26 -6.96 5.55
N VAL A 94 -18.78 -6.87 6.79
CA VAL A 94 -17.66 -5.98 7.15
C VAL A 94 -16.41 -6.34 6.35
N ARG A 95 -16.09 -7.63 6.20
CA ARG A 95 -14.96 -8.11 5.39
C ARG A 95 -15.15 -7.81 3.91
N TYR A 96 -16.36 -8.00 3.39
CA TYR A 96 -16.67 -7.70 1.99
C TYR A 96 -16.51 -6.21 1.67
N LEU A 97 -17.04 -5.33 2.52
CA LEU A 97 -16.84 -3.89 2.38
C LEU A 97 -15.37 -3.50 2.51
N ALA A 98 -14.62 -4.12 3.43
CA ALA A 98 -13.19 -3.89 3.56
C ALA A 98 -12.43 -4.19 2.27
N PHE A 99 -12.80 -5.31 1.61
CA PHE A 99 -12.24 -5.69 0.32
C PHE A 99 -12.59 -4.68 -0.78
N ILE A 100 -13.84 -4.22 -0.85
CA ILE A 100 -14.27 -3.19 -1.82
C ILE A 100 -13.49 -1.88 -1.63
N PHE A 101 -13.38 -1.38 -0.40
CA PHE A 101 -12.63 -0.15 -0.13
C PHE A 101 -11.14 -0.29 -0.45
N ALA A 102 -10.53 -1.44 -0.16
CA ALA A 102 -9.15 -1.71 -0.51
C ALA A 102 -8.96 -1.75 -2.04
N ALA A 103 -9.85 -2.42 -2.77
CA ALA A 103 -9.83 -2.48 -4.22
C ALA A 103 -10.04 -1.10 -4.86
N PHE A 104 -10.94 -0.29 -4.31
CA PHE A 104 -11.18 1.08 -4.76
C PHE A 104 -9.91 1.93 -4.63
N VAL A 105 -9.28 1.94 -3.46
CA VAL A 105 -8.04 2.70 -3.23
C VAL A 105 -6.90 2.21 -4.12
N ALA A 106 -6.76 0.89 -4.29
CA ALA A 106 -5.76 0.31 -5.20
C ALA A 106 -6.00 0.71 -6.66
N SER A 107 -7.26 0.75 -7.11
CA SER A 107 -7.62 1.13 -8.48
C SER A 107 -7.25 2.57 -8.81
N VAL A 108 -7.42 3.49 -7.84
CA VAL A 108 -6.99 4.89 -8.01
C VAL A 108 -5.49 4.95 -8.28
N GLY A 109 -4.67 4.24 -7.50
CA GLY A 109 -3.23 4.15 -7.74
C GLY A 109 -2.87 3.52 -9.09
N GLY A 110 -3.60 2.49 -9.51
CA GLY A 110 -3.42 1.86 -10.83
C GLY A 110 -3.72 2.79 -12.01
N VAL A 111 -4.74 3.64 -11.89
CA VAL A 111 -5.07 4.65 -12.91
C VAL A 111 -3.95 5.69 -13.03
N PHE A 112 -3.42 6.17 -11.89
CA PHE A 112 -2.27 7.08 -11.91
C PHE A 112 -1.01 6.42 -12.47
N PHE A 113 -0.77 5.14 -12.16
CA PHE A 113 0.32 4.38 -12.74
C PHE A 113 0.22 4.25 -14.26
N ALA A 114 -1.00 4.05 -14.79
CA ALA A 114 -1.25 4.01 -16.22
C ALA A 114 -0.97 5.36 -16.90
N TYR A 115 -1.39 6.47 -16.29
CA TYR A 115 -1.08 7.82 -16.79
C TYR A 115 0.41 8.15 -16.73
N PHE A 116 1.11 7.72 -15.67
CA PHE A 116 2.54 7.95 -15.53
C PHE A 116 3.36 7.17 -16.57
N THR A 117 2.98 5.92 -16.83
CA THR A 117 3.72 5.04 -17.75
C THR A 117 3.32 5.28 -19.21
N GLY A 118 2.11 5.77 -19.49
CA GLY A 118 1.56 5.98 -20.84
C GLY A 118 1.24 4.69 -21.61
N LEU A 119 1.52 3.54 -20.99
CA LEU A 119 1.36 2.19 -21.51
C LEU A 119 0.89 1.30 -20.36
N ILE A 120 -0.11 0.46 -20.60
CA ILE A 120 -0.46 -0.64 -19.71
C ILE A 120 -0.42 -1.95 -20.49
N ASN A 121 0.33 -2.93 -19.98
CA ASN A 121 0.41 -4.28 -20.55
C ASN A 121 0.00 -5.34 -19.52
N PRO A 122 -0.33 -6.57 -19.93
CA PRO A 122 -0.66 -7.65 -19.01
C PRO A 122 0.45 -7.93 -17.98
N HIS A 123 1.71 -7.63 -18.30
CA HIS A 123 2.82 -7.79 -17.37
C HIS A 123 2.67 -6.95 -16.08
N SER A 124 1.98 -5.80 -16.16
CA SER A 124 1.69 -4.94 -15.01
C SER A 124 0.80 -5.61 -13.96
N VAL A 125 0.06 -6.66 -14.34
CA VAL A 125 -0.83 -7.45 -13.47
C VAL A 125 -0.22 -8.82 -13.12
N SER A 126 1.03 -9.04 -13.50
CA SER A 126 1.72 -10.33 -13.32
C SER A 126 1.93 -10.67 -11.85
N LEU A 127 2.22 -11.95 -11.57
CA LEU A 127 2.55 -12.39 -10.22
C LEU A 127 3.72 -11.61 -9.62
N THR A 128 4.74 -11.32 -10.45
CA THR A 128 5.94 -10.58 -10.06
C THR A 128 5.58 -9.19 -9.51
N THR A 129 4.81 -8.41 -10.26
CA THR A 129 4.40 -7.06 -9.85
C THR A 129 3.53 -7.07 -8.59
N ASN A 130 2.68 -8.09 -8.44
CA ASN A 130 1.89 -8.28 -7.22
C ASN A 130 2.79 -8.56 -6.01
N VAL A 131 3.83 -9.40 -6.17
CA VAL A 131 4.79 -9.71 -5.10
C VAL A 131 5.60 -8.47 -4.72
N GLU A 132 6.05 -7.67 -5.69
CA GLU A 132 6.75 -6.40 -5.44
C GLU A 132 5.87 -5.39 -4.69
N THR A 133 4.59 -5.32 -5.04
CA THR A 133 3.62 -4.45 -4.33
C THR A 133 3.34 -4.95 -2.91
N LEU A 134 3.28 -6.25 -2.69
CA LEU A 134 3.19 -6.81 -1.34
C LEU A 134 4.46 -6.54 -0.54
N LEU A 135 5.62 -6.65 -1.18
CA LEU A 135 6.92 -6.38 -0.58
C LEU A 135 7.01 -4.94 -0.07
N SER A 136 6.54 -3.95 -0.84
CA SER A 136 6.57 -2.54 -0.43
C SER A 136 5.76 -2.29 0.83
N GLY A 137 4.57 -2.89 0.91
CA GLY A 137 3.72 -2.83 2.10
C GLY A 137 4.35 -3.50 3.33
N ILE A 138 4.98 -4.67 3.16
CA ILE A 138 5.62 -5.41 4.25
C ILE A 138 6.86 -4.66 4.76
N LEU A 139 7.72 -4.22 3.85
CA LEU A 139 8.97 -3.52 4.16
C LEU A 139 8.68 -2.19 4.88
N GLY A 140 7.65 -1.48 4.44
CA GLY A 140 7.16 -0.28 5.10
C GLY A 140 6.51 -0.51 6.46
N GLY A 141 5.78 -1.61 6.61
CA GLY A 141 5.04 -1.99 7.82
C GLY A 141 3.53 -1.84 7.64
N ILE A 142 2.82 -2.96 7.79
CA ILE A 142 1.38 -3.11 7.47
C ILE A 142 0.47 -2.28 8.41
N GLN A 143 0.97 -1.78 9.54
CA GLN A 143 0.13 -1.16 10.58
C GLN A 143 -0.01 0.37 10.46
N THR A 144 0.83 1.03 9.68
CA THR A 144 0.86 2.49 9.57
C THR A 144 0.80 2.96 8.12
N LEU A 145 0.02 4.02 7.86
CA LEU A 145 -0.07 4.63 6.53
C LEU A 145 1.29 5.20 6.09
N PHE A 146 2.02 5.84 7.02
CA PHE A 146 3.38 6.33 6.78
C PHE A 146 4.38 5.21 6.49
N GLY A 147 4.18 4.03 7.09
CA GLY A 147 5.00 2.86 6.80
C GLY A 147 4.89 2.46 5.34
N ALA A 148 3.67 2.33 4.82
CA ALA A 148 3.45 1.99 3.41
C ALA A 148 4.11 2.98 2.43
N ILE A 149 4.07 4.28 2.73
CA ILE A 149 4.72 5.33 1.92
C ILE A 149 6.24 5.15 1.91
N LEU A 150 6.85 5.01 3.10
CA LEU A 150 8.30 4.81 3.22
C LEU A 150 8.75 3.50 2.58
N GLY A 151 8.02 2.40 2.79
CA GLY A 151 8.34 1.10 2.20
C GLY A 151 8.30 1.11 0.68
N THR A 152 7.31 1.79 0.11
CA THR A 152 7.20 1.97 -1.35
C THR A 152 8.33 2.84 -1.89
N ALA A 153 8.66 3.95 -1.21
CA ALA A 153 9.76 4.82 -1.63
C ALA A 153 11.11 4.08 -1.61
N ILE A 154 11.42 3.37 -0.52
CA ILE A 154 12.67 2.62 -0.37
C ILE A 154 12.78 1.54 -1.44
N LEU A 155 11.73 0.74 -1.63
CA LEU A 155 11.77 -0.31 -2.64
C LEU A 155 11.85 0.24 -4.05
N LYS A 156 11.13 1.33 -4.36
CA LYS A 156 11.17 1.86 -5.71
C LYS A 156 12.53 2.46 -6.06
N ILE A 157 13.17 3.12 -5.10
CA ILE A 157 14.56 3.59 -5.25
C ILE A 157 15.49 2.38 -5.48
N LEU A 158 15.33 1.33 -4.67
CA LEU A 158 16.16 0.14 -4.78
C LEU A 158 15.96 -0.58 -6.13
N ASP A 159 14.72 -0.70 -6.58
CA ASP A 159 14.35 -1.23 -7.90
C ASP A 159 15.03 -0.47 -9.03
N VAL A 160 14.97 0.87 -9.01
CA VAL A 160 15.63 1.73 -10.01
C VAL A 160 17.15 1.59 -9.99
N VAL A 161 17.76 1.52 -8.80
CA VAL A 161 19.22 1.37 -8.68
C VAL A 161 19.69 -0.02 -9.12
N LEU A 162 19.01 -1.09 -8.68
CA LEU A 162 19.40 -2.47 -8.99
C LEU A 162 19.16 -2.81 -10.46
N SER A 163 18.04 -2.35 -11.04
CA SER A 163 17.76 -2.56 -12.47
C SER A 163 18.81 -1.91 -13.37
N GLY A 164 19.42 -0.80 -12.94
CA GLY A 164 20.52 -0.15 -13.64
C GLY A 164 21.87 -0.90 -13.56
N ILE A 165 22.08 -1.74 -12.54
CA ILE A 165 23.35 -2.44 -12.31
C ILE A 165 23.29 -3.90 -12.78
N THR A 166 22.14 -4.57 -12.67
CA THR A 166 22.07 -6.02 -12.85
C THR A 166 20.76 -6.48 -13.49
N GLN A 167 20.86 -7.26 -14.57
CA GLN A 167 19.72 -7.89 -15.27
C GLN A 167 18.94 -8.91 -14.40
N ARG A 168 19.52 -9.37 -13.29
CA ARG A 168 18.94 -10.33 -12.33
C ARG A 168 18.44 -9.67 -11.04
N TYR A 169 18.00 -8.42 -11.11
CA TYR A 169 17.53 -7.66 -9.95
C TYR A 169 16.38 -8.35 -9.20
N LEU A 170 15.49 -9.08 -9.89
CA LEU A 170 14.42 -9.89 -9.28
C LEU A 170 14.92 -10.87 -8.21
N LEU A 171 16.06 -11.54 -8.46
CA LEU A 171 16.64 -12.47 -7.49
C LEU A 171 17.11 -11.74 -6.23
N ILE A 172 17.73 -10.58 -6.40
CA ILE A 172 18.22 -9.76 -5.29
C ILE A 172 17.04 -9.22 -4.48
N MET A 173 15.98 -8.76 -5.14
CA MET A 173 14.74 -8.31 -4.50
C MET A 173 14.05 -9.44 -3.73
N GLY A 174 14.03 -10.67 -4.27
CA GLY A 174 13.50 -11.85 -3.57
C GLY A 174 14.32 -12.26 -2.34
N VAL A 175 15.65 -12.18 -2.41
CA VAL A 175 16.52 -12.43 -1.25
C VAL A 175 16.34 -11.34 -0.19
N LEU A 176 16.27 -10.07 -0.61
CA LEU A 176 15.98 -8.96 0.28
C LEU A 176 14.65 -9.14 1.00
N PHE A 177 13.61 -9.60 0.28
CA PHE A 177 12.32 -9.92 0.88
C PHE A 177 12.45 -10.95 2.00
N LEU A 178 13.16 -12.06 1.78
CA LEU A 178 13.37 -13.07 2.80
C LEU A 178 14.07 -12.49 4.03
N ILE A 179 15.10 -11.67 3.83
CA ILE A 179 15.81 -11.00 4.92
C ILE A 179 14.87 -10.09 5.70
N VAL A 180 14.10 -9.23 5.01
CA VAL A 180 13.17 -8.30 5.66
C VAL A 180 12.10 -9.05 6.45
N VAL A 181 11.53 -10.12 5.91
CA VAL A 181 10.50 -10.91 6.60
C VAL A 181 11.09 -11.63 7.82
N MET A 182 12.30 -12.17 7.71
CA MET A 182 12.97 -12.89 8.80
C MET A 182 13.40 -11.96 9.94
N PHE A 183 13.98 -10.80 9.61
CA PHE A 183 14.59 -9.91 10.60
C PHE A 183 13.67 -8.77 11.06
N ALA A 184 12.66 -8.39 10.27
CA ALA A 184 11.73 -7.30 10.56
C ALA A 184 10.26 -7.70 10.35
N PRO A 185 9.71 -8.67 11.11
CA PRO A 185 8.33 -9.15 10.95
C PRO A 185 7.24 -8.09 11.26
N ARG A 186 7.63 -6.93 11.82
CA ARG A 186 6.74 -5.77 12.06
C ARG A 186 6.95 -4.63 11.05
N GLY A 187 7.83 -4.79 10.06
CA GLY A 187 8.22 -3.77 9.07
C GLY A 187 9.12 -2.66 9.62
N ALA A 188 9.70 -1.85 8.72
CA ALA A 188 10.61 -0.77 9.06
C ALA A 188 9.97 0.31 9.94
N ALA A 189 8.68 0.63 9.72
CA ALA A 189 7.97 1.57 10.58
C ALA A 189 7.79 1.06 12.02
N GLY A 190 7.63 -0.26 12.22
CA GLY A 190 7.53 -0.85 13.55
C GLY A 190 8.85 -0.83 14.32
N ALA A 191 9.99 -0.92 13.62
CA ALA A 191 11.32 -0.76 14.20
C ALA A 191 11.63 0.71 14.55
N LEU A 192 11.27 1.64 13.65
CA LEU A 192 11.50 3.07 13.86
C LEU A 192 10.66 3.64 15.01
N MET A 193 9.40 3.21 15.14
CA MET A 193 8.51 3.67 16.23
C MET A 193 8.98 3.17 17.60
N ARG A 194 9.55 1.95 17.67
CA ARG A 194 10.19 1.41 18.88
C ARG A 194 11.47 2.15 19.25
N LEU A 195 12.29 2.49 18.26
CA LEU A 195 13.50 3.30 18.47
C LEU A 195 13.12 4.71 18.93
N TRP A 196 12.10 5.32 18.32
CA TRP A 196 11.62 6.65 18.70
C TRP A 196 11.03 6.67 20.12
N ASP A 197 10.19 5.69 20.47
CA ASP A 197 9.65 5.58 21.83
C ASP A 197 10.75 5.28 22.86
N SER A 198 11.79 4.52 22.50
CA SER A 198 12.93 4.25 23.40
C SER A 198 13.82 5.48 23.61
N ILE A 199 13.88 6.38 22.63
CA ILE A 199 14.64 7.64 22.70
C ILE A 199 13.84 8.71 23.46
N PHE A 200 12.53 8.83 23.23
CA PHE A 200 11.68 9.84 23.88
C PHE A 200 11.18 9.43 25.28
N SER A 201 11.03 8.14 25.59
CA SER A 201 10.64 7.69 26.94
C SER A 201 11.74 7.89 27.99
N ARG A 202 12.98 8.17 27.58
CA ARG A 202 14.06 8.58 28.50
C ARG A 202 13.94 10.04 28.97
N ALA A 203 13.13 10.88 28.32
CA ALA A 203 12.99 12.29 28.67
C ALA A 203 11.87 12.61 29.67
N SER A 204 10.91 11.69 29.91
CA SER A 204 9.78 11.90 30.84
C SER A 204 9.83 10.94 32.04
N GLY A 205 11.01 10.83 32.65
CA GLY A 205 11.28 9.99 33.83
C GLY A 205 11.71 10.78 35.07
N SER A 206 11.16 11.98 35.34
CA SER A 206 11.36 12.65 36.62
C SER A 206 10.27 12.27 37.62
N ARG A 207 10.54 11.19 38.36
CA ARG A 207 10.19 10.90 39.75
C ARG A 207 9.11 11.82 40.38
N ILE A 208 7.90 11.29 40.57
CA ILE A 208 7.03 11.80 41.64
C ILE A 208 7.62 11.31 42.97
N PRO A 209 7.92 12.18 43.94
CA PRO A 209 8.52 11.79 45.21
C PRO A 209 7.51 11.01 46.05
N SER A 210 7.95 9.86 46.56
CA SER A 210 7.33 9.15 47.67
C SER A 210 7.46 9.99 48.95
N GLY A 211 6.52 10.92 49.14
CA GLY A 211 6.33 11.70 50.35
C GLY A 211 5.21 11.13 51.21
N GLU A 212 5.59 10.23 52.11
CA GLU A 212 5.16 10.10 53.52
C GLU A 212 3.80 10.66 53.98
N ARG A 213 2.96 9.77 54.54
CA ARG A 213 2.12 9.95 55.75
C ARG A 213 1.63 8.54 56.16
N ARG A 214 2.12 7.87 57.22
CA ARG A 214 1.78 8.07 58.66
C ARG A 214 0.29 8.44 58.80
N ARG A 215 -0.59 7.67 59.41
CA ARG A 215 -0.54 6.78 60.58
C ARG A 215 -1.60 5.69 60.45
#